data_AF-A0A523QWJ2-F1
#
_entry.id   AF-A0A523QWJ2-F1
#
_cell.length_a   1.000
_cell.length_b   1.000
_cell.length_c   1.000
_cell.angle_alpha   90.00
_cell.angle_beta   90.00
_cell.angle_gamma   90.00
#
_symmetry.space_group_name_H-M   'P 1'
#
loop_
_entity.id
_entity.type
_entity.pdbx_description
1 polymer ?
#
loop_
_entity_poly.entity_id
_entity_poly.type
_entity_poly.pdbx_seq_one_letter_code
_entity_poly.pdbx_strand_id
1 'polypeptide(L)'
;MSRIGVFICHCGFNIARSVDVKKVALESKKIPGVVFSTHYMFLCSQPGQKIVEDAVKEYKLDGVIVANCSPTLHERTFRNLGERIGINPFRVEVANIREQCSWPHQEKGKIATDKATMIIKQIVAKLKGNQELIPAKFPINRKAMVIGAGITGIQTALDIADGGYEVYLVEKNSSIGGKMVQLSETFPTLDCPQCIMTPKMNDVAQHPNIHLLSYSEIEEFSGYVGNFKVKIKKKARSVDEEKCTGCGDCWNNCLVRNRPEIHEVPSIAPMIEKEMLAKLDEILDRYEGQTGVEIPILQDINIEFNYLPKESLIYVSEKLETPVSRLYEIGTFFNAFSLEPRGKYIISVCLGTACHVQGAGRILERLEGELNIKEGETTEDLTFSLETVRCLGCCGLAPVVTIGEDLYGKVTQAKISRILKKYKNK
;
A
#
# COMPACT_ATOMS: atom_id res chain seq x y z
N MET A 1 2.82 -13.92 -46.65
CA MET A 1 3.79 -13.51 -45.60
C MET A 1 3.13 -12.43 -44.77
N SER A 2 3.21 -12.51 -43.44
CA SER A 2 2.68 -11.46 -42.55
C SER A 2 3.32 -10.11 -42.85
N ARG A 3 2.52 -9.05 -42.89
CA ARG A 3 2.93 -7.66 -43.10
C ARG A 3 2.88 -6.90 -41.78
N ILE A 4 3.96 -6.96 -41.01
CA ILE A 4 4.02 -6.42 -39.65
C ILE A 4 4.57 -5.00 -39.64
N GLY A 5 3.91 -4.10 -38.90
CA GLY A 5 4.45 -2.79 -38.55
C GLY A 5 4.97 -2.74 -37.11
N VAL A 6 6.17 -2.22 -36.90
CA VAL A 6 6.76 -2.05 -35.56
C VAL A 6 6.86 -0.57 -35.21
N PHE A 7 6.32 -0.17 -34.07
CA PHE A 7 6.27 1.22 -33.62
C PHE A 7 6.96 1.36 -32.26
N ILE A 8 8.05 2.12 -32.19
CA ILE A 8 8.88 2.25 -31.00
C ILE A 8 8.55 3.56 -30.27
N CYS A 9 8.13 3.47 -29.01
CA CYS A 9 7.80 4.63 -28.18
C CYS A 9 9.05 5.17 -27.47
N HIS A 10 9.17 6.50 -27.39
CA HIS A 10 10.20 7.14 -26.56
C HIS A 10 9.75 7.26 -25.10
N CYS A 11 8.44 7.41 -24.89
CA CYS A 11 7.82 7.68 -23.60
C CYS A 11 8.48 8.88 -22.89
N GLY A 12 8.72 9.95 -23.66
CA GLY A 12 9.57 11.06 -23.24
C GLY A 12 11.00 10.57 -23.01
N PHE A 13 11.50 10.71 -21.79
CA PHE A 13 12.81 10.19 -21.38
C PHE A 13 12.75 8.80 -20.75
N ASN A 14 11.56 8.21 -20.54
CA ASN A 14 11.47 6.93 -19.84
C ASN A 14 12.09 5.76 -20.62
N ILE A 15 11.99 5.76 -21.95
CA ILE A 15 12.60 4.75 -22.81
C ILE A 15 13.84 5.33 -23.50
N ALA A 16 13.69 6.51 -24.13
CA ALA A 16 14.74 7.12 -24.95
C ALA A 16 16.02 7.52 -24.18
N ARG A 17 15.97 7.65 -22.85
CA ARG A 17 17.18 7.90 -22.04
C ARG A 17 18.19 6.76 -22.10
N SER A 18 17.71 5.52 -22.19
CA SER A 18 18.55 4.32 -22.03
C SER A 18 18.50 3.42 -23.24
N VAL A 19 17.46 3.52 -24.07
CA VAL A 19 17.32 2.77 -25.32
C VAL A 19 17.46 3.73 -26.49
N ASP A 20 18.39 3.46 -27.41
CA ASP A 20 18.47 4.16 -28.68
C ASP A 20 17.32 3.71 -29.59
N VAL A 21 16.17 4.34 -29.41
CA VAL A 21 14.93 4.07 -30.14
C VAL A 21 15.07 4.22 -31.65
N LYS A 22 15.99 5.08 -32.13
CA LYS A 22 16.25 5.25 -33.57
C LYS A 22 16.94 4.01 -34.12
N LYS A 23 17.99 3.55 -33.42
CA LYS A 23 18.70 2.31 -33.77
C LYS A 23 17.76 1.10 -33.69
N VAL A 24 16.94 0.99 -32.63
CA VAL A 24 15.95 -0.09 -32.51
C VAL A 24 14.96 -0.07 -33.68
N ALA A 25 14.49 1.09 -34.12
CA ALA A 25 13.60 1.19 -35.27
C ALA A 25 14.27 0.70 -36.58
N LEU A 26 15.53 1.07 -36.81
CA LEU A 26 16.29 0.62 -37.97
C LEU A 26 16.55 -0.89 -37.96
N GLU A 27 16.95 -1.45 -36.81
CA GLU A 27 17.17 -2.90 -36.66
C GLU A 27 15.86 -3.68 -36.79
N SER A 28 14.74 -3.15 -36.28
CA SER A 28 13.44 -3.79 -36.38
C SER A 28 12.97 -3.96 -37.83
N LYS A 29 13.33 -3.03 -38.74
CA LYS A 29 13.02 -3.11 -40.17
C LYS A 29 13.74 -4.29 -40.87
N LYS A 30 14.88 -4.76 -40.34
CA LYS A 30 15.64 -5.89 -40.90
C LYS A 30 15.04 -7.24 -40.54
N ILE A 31 14.11 -7.29 -39.59
CA ILE A 31 13.48 -8.54 -39.15
C ILE A 31 12.55 -9.06 -40.25
N PRO A 32 12.68 -10.32 -40.71
CA PRO A 32 11.82 -10.87 -41.76
C PRO A 32 10.33 -10.70 -41.41
N GLY A 33 9.50 -10.24 -42.35
CA GLY A 33 8.06 -10.00 -42.15
C GLY A 33 7.71 -8.61 -41.57
N VAL A 34 8.68 -7.84 -41.10
CA VAL A 34 8.48 -6.42 -40.77
C VAL A 34 8.59 -5.59 -42.05
N VAL A 35 7.51 -4.90 -42.41
CA VAL A 35 7.43 -4.09 -43.64
C VAL A 35 7.63 -2.61 -43.35
N PHE A 36 7.24 -2.19 -42.15
CA PHE A 36 7.33 -0.81 -41.69
C PHE A 36 7.85 -0.77 -40.25
N SER A 37 8.73 0.19 -39.97
CA SER A 37 9.24 0.43 -38.61
C SER A 37 9.49 1.91 -38.42
N THR A 38 8.96 2.48 -37.33
CA THR A 38 9.14 3.88 -36.99
C THR A 38 9.19 4.09 -35.48
N HIS A 39 9.55 5.29 -35.05
CA HIS A 39 9.54 5.66 -33.64
C HIS A 39 8.79 6.97 -33.43
N TYR A 40 8.12 7.12 -32.29
CA TYR A 40 7.41 8.34 -31.93
C TYR A 40 7.44 8.61 -30.43
N MET A 41 7.25 9.88 -30.05
CA MET A 41 7.45 10.32 -28.67
C MET A 41 6.48 9.65 -27.69
N PHE A 42 5.18 9.68 -28.01
CA PHE A 42 4.13 9.09 -27.18
C PHE A 42 3.12 8.31 -28.04
N LEU A 43 3.37 7.02 -28.27
CA LEU A 43 2.49 6.21 -29.13
C LEU A 43 1.07 6.01 -28.57
N CYS A 44 0.86 6.14 -27.26
CA CYS A 44 -0.48 6.05 -26.66
C CYS A 44 -1.33 7.31 -26.86
N SER A 45 -0.71 8.45 -27.19
CA SER A 45 -1.41 9.71 -27.47
C SER A 45 -2.19 9.65 -28.79
N GLN A 46 -3.19 10.52 -28.97
CA GLN A 46 -3.94 10.60 -30.23
C GLN A 46 -3.06 10.78 -31.48
N PRO A 47 -2.06 11.69 -31.51
CA PRO A 47 -1.12 11.79 -32.63
C PRO A 47 -0.33 10.49 -32.87
N GLY A 48 0.10 9.83 -31.80
CA GLY A 48 0.81 8.55 -31.86
C GLY A 48 -0.05 7.43 -32.46
N GLN A 49 -1.31 7.33 -32.04
CA GLN A 49 -2.26 6.36 -32.59
C GLN A 49 -2.58 6.65 -34.06
N LYS A 50 -2.64 7.92 -34.47
CA LYS A 50 -2.86 8.30 -35.87
C LYS A 50 -1.70 7.84 -36.77
N ILE A 51 -0.45 7.92 -36.31
CA ILE A 51 0.71 7.39 -37.04
C ILE A 51 0.56 5.88 -37.31
N VAL A 52 0.08 5.13 -36.31
CA VAL A 52 -0.18 3.69 -36.46
C VAL A 52 -1.29 3.45 -37.49
N GLU A 53 -2.38 4.22 -37.39
CA GLU A 53 -3.51 4.13 -38.32
C GLU A 53 -3.12 4.43 -39.78
N ASP A 54 -2.39 5.52 -40.00
CA ASP A 54 -1.95 5.95 -41.33
C ASP A 54 -0.99 4.90 -41.93
N ALA A 55 -0.04 4.39 -41.13
CA ALA A 55 0.89 3.36 -41.57
C ALA A 55 0.20 2.02 -41.87
N VAL A 56 -0.84 1.65 -41.12
CA VAL A 56 -1.63 0.43 -41.40
C VAL A 56 -2.30 0.52 -42.77
N LYS A 57 -2.87 1.67 -43.12
CA LYS A 57 -3.52 1.91 -44.41
C LYS A 57 -2.52 1.97 -45.56
N GLU A 58 -1.46 2.78 -45.40
CA GLU A 58 -0.44 3.01 -46.43
C GLU A 58 0.34 1.73 -46.76
N TYR A 59 0.81 1.02 -45.74
CA TYR A 59 1.65 -0.16 -45.91
C TYR A 59 0.83 -1.47 -45.92
N LYS A 60 -0.50 -1.42 -45.88
CA LYS A 60 -1.40 -2.59 -45.85
C LYS A 60 -0.94 -3.62 -44.82
N LEU A 61 -0.80 -3.17 -43.56
CA LEU A 61 -0.29 -4.01 -42.48
C LEU A 61 -1.38 -4.98 -42.00
N ASP A 62 -0.98 -6.22 -41.69
CA ASP A 62 -1.86 -7.26 -41.14
C ASP A 62 -1.52 -7.62 -39.67
N GLY A 63 -0.57 -6.90 -39.09
CA GLY A 63 -0.12 -7.07 -37.72
C GLY A 63 0.62 -5.84 -37.23
N VAL A 64 0.42 -5.49 -35.96
CA VAL A 64 0.99 -4.29 -35.35
C VAL A 64 1.70 -4.67 -34.07
N ILE A 65 2.93 -4.17 -33.91
CA ILE A 65 3.71 -4.29 -32.68
C ILE A 65 4.01 -2.90 -32.18
N VAL A 66 3.63 -2.63 -30.94
CA VAL A 66 3.95 -1.36 -30.28
C VAL A 66 4.97 -1.65 -29.18
N ALA A 67 6.21 -1.21 -29.39
CA ALA A 67 7.28 -1.34 -28.42
C ALA A 67 7.27 -0.16 -27.45
N ASN A 68 6.72 -0.36 -26.25
CA ASN A 68 6.50 0.71 -25.27
C ASN A 68 6.54 0.20 -23.81
N CYS A 69 5.50 0.51 -23.03
CA CYS A 69 5.29 0.07 -21.66
C CYS A 69 4.71 -1.34 -21.55
N SER A 70 4.41 -1.74 -20.34
CA SER A 70 3.78 -3.02 -20.03
C SER A 70 2.46 -3.25 -20.78
N PRO A 71 2.19 -4.48 -21.27
CA PRO A 71 0.88 -4.85 -21.78
C PRO A 71 -0.23 -4.64 -20.74
N THR A 72 0.05 -4.82 -19.44
CA THR A 72 -0.92 -4.57 -18.37
C THR A 72 -1.45 -3.12 -18.35
N LEU A 73 -0.72 -2.17 -18.95
CA LEU A 73 -1.12 -0.77 -18.99
C LEU A 73 -1.85 -0.40 -20.30
N HIS A 74 -1.27 -0.72 -21.46
CA HIS A 74 -1.76 -0.21 -22.75
C HIS A 74 -2.08 -1.28 -23.80
N GLU A 75 -2.06 -2.59 -23.48
CA GLU A 75 -2.51 -3.62 -24.42
C GLU A 75 -3.96 -3.35 -24.88
N ARG A 76 -4.88 -3.09 -23.93
CA ARG A 76 -6.27 -2.76 -24.26
C ARG A 76 -6.37 -1.50 -25.13
N THR A 77 -5.54 -0.49 -24.87
CA THR A 77 -5.51 0.75 -25.67
C THR A 77 -5.16 0.47 -27.13
N PHE A 78 -4.11 -0.31 -27.40
CA PHE A 78 -3.69 -0.62 -28.76
C PHE A 78 -4.56 -1.70 -29.43
N ARG A 79 -5.16 -2.61 -28.67
CA ARG A 79 -6.16 -3.54 -29.19
C ARG A 79 -7.41 -2.82 -29.67
N ASN A 80 -7.93 -1.87 -28.87
CA ASN A 80 -9.06 -1.03 -29.28
C ASN A 80 -8.71 -0.18 -30.53
N LEU A 81 -7.46 0.30 -30.63
CA LEU A 81 -6.97 0.95 -31.84
C LEU A 81 -7.01 0.00 -33.04
N GLY A 82 -6.53 -1.25 -32.87
CA GLY A 82 -6.62 -2.32 -33.87
C GLY A 82 -8.05 -2.50 -34.38
N GLU A 83 -9.01 -2.67 -33.47
CA GLU A 83 -10.44 -2.79 -33.84
C GLU A 83 -10.92 -1.61 -34.66
N ARG A 84 -10.58 -0.38 -34.25
CA ARG A 84 -11.00 0.86 -34.93
C ARG A 84 -10.46 0.94 -36.35
N ILE A 85 -9.25 0.43 -36.61
CA ILE A 85 -8.58 0.51 -37.91
C ILE A 85 -8.73 -0.75 -38.76
N GLY A 86 -9.54 -1.72 -38.31
CA GLY A 86 -9.85 -2.94 -39.04
C GLY A 86 -8.80 -4.06 -38.91
N ILE A 87 -7.91 -4.00 -37.93
CA ILE A 87 -7.00 -5.10 -37.57
C ILE A 87 -7.59 -5.89 -36.41
N ASN A 88 -7.56 -7.22 -36.50
CA ASN A 88 -7.99 -8.07 -35.40
C ASN A 88 -7.18 -7.76 -34.11
N PRO A 89 -7.82 -7.57 -32.93
CA PRO A 89 -7.13 -7.24 -31.67
C PRO A 89 -5.95 -8.17 -31.32
N PHE A 90 -6.07 -9.45 -31.67
CA PHE A 90 -5.08 -10.47 -31.37
C PHE A 90 -3.92 -10.49 -32.38
N ARG A 91 -3.99 -9.64 -33.41
CA ARG A 91 -2.90 -9.27 -34.31
C ARG A 91 -2.18 -7.98 -33.88
N VAL A 92 -2.54 -7.43 -32.72
CA VAL A 92 -1.86 -6.29 -32.09
C VAL A 92 -1.14 -6.77 -30.83
N GLU A 93 0.19 -6.62 -30.82
CA GLU A 93 1.05 -7.03 -29.72
C GLU A 93 1.80 -5.85 -29.12
N VAL A 94 2.08 -5.93 -27.82
CA VAL A 94 2.87 -4.93 -27.09
C VAL A 94 4.21 -5.54 -26.70
N ALA A 95 5.30 -4.89 -27.12
CA ALA A 95 6.65 -5.24 -26.71
C ALA A 95 7.07 -4.34 -25.53
N ASN A 96 7.17 -4.90 -24.33
CA ASN A 96 7.55 -4.15 -23.14
C ASN A 96 9.06 -3.82 -23.16
N ILE A 97 9.40 -2.60 -23.55
CA ILE A 97 10.77 -2.08 -23.55
C ILE A 97 10.99 -0.99 -22.50
N ARG A 98 10.00 -0.72 -21.64
CA ARG A 98 10.10 0.23 -20.53
C ARG A 98 10.39 -0.48 -19.21
N GLU A 99 9.37 -1.08 -18.60
CA GLU A 99 9.49 -1.78 -17.32
C GLU A 99 10.47 -2.96 -17.40
N GLN A 100 10.50 -3.67 -18.53
CA GLN A 100 11.37 -4.84 -18.71
C GLN A 100 12.71 -4.51 -19.39
N CYS A 101 12.97 -3.26 -19.76
CA CYS A 101 14.20 -2.89 -20.44
C CYS A 101 14.78 -1.54 -20.03
N SER A 102 14.18 -0.41 -20.39
CA SER A 102 14.82 0.90 -20.13
C SER A 102 14.98 1.22 -18.64
N TRP A 103 13.95 0.99 -17.82
CA TRP A 103 13.96 1.30 -16.38
C TRP A 103 14.97 0.49 -15.56
N PRO A 104 15.14 -0.84 -15.75
CA PRO A 104 16.16 -1.59 -15.03
C PRO A 104 17.59 -1.39 -15.58
N HIS A 105 17.76 -0.79 -16.77
CA HIS A 105 19.06 -0.67 -17.46
C HIS A 105 19.48 0.77 -17.71
N GLN A 106 19.18 1.69 -16.78
CA GLN A 106 19.29 3.13 -17.03
C GLN A 106 20.66 3.59 -17.55
N GLU A 107 21.73 2.99 -17.02
CA GLU A 107 23.13 3.35 -17.32
C GLU A 107 23.79 2.43 -18.35
N LYS A 108 23.06 1.42 -18.85
CA LYS A 108 23.61 0.38 -19.73
C LYS A 108 23.07 0.53 -21.15
N GLY A 109 23.27 1.72 -21.74
CA GLY A 109 22.59 2.13 -22.97
C GLY A 109 22.69 1.14 -24.14
N LYS A 110 23.89 0.61 -24.40
CA LYS A 110 24.08 -0.42 -25.44
C LYS A 110 23.33 -1.71 -25.13
N ILE A 111 23.44 -2.21 -23.90
CA ILE A 111 22.80 -3.46 -23.45
C ILE A 111 21.27 -3.31 -23.50
N ALA A 112 20.74 -2.18 -23.05
CA ALA A 112 19.31 -1.88 -23.10
C ALA A 112 18.80 -1.82 -24.55
N THR A 113 19.57 -1.21 -25.45
CA THR A 113 19.22 -1.14 -26.88
C THR A 113 19.22 -2.52 -27.55
N ASP A 114 20.24 -3.33 -27.26
CA ASP A 114 20.35 -4.69 -27.79
C ASP A 114 19.22 -5.58 -27.22
N LYS A 115 18.90 -5.44 -25.92
CA LYS A 115 17.78 -6.14 -25.27
C LYS A 115 16.43 -5.73 -25.84
N ALA A 116 16.19 -4.43 -26.06
CA ALA A 116 14.93 -3.94 -26.65
C ALA A 116 14.72 -4.52 -28.06
N THR A 117 15.76 -4.57 -28.87
CA THR A 117 15.73 -5.19 -30.21
C THR A 117 15.42 -6.69 -30.12
N MET A 118 16.01 -7.39 -29.16
CA MET A 118 15.74 -8.81 -28.93
C MET A 118 14.28 -9.08 -28.51
N ILE A 119 13.73 -8.26 -27.60
CA ILE A 119 12.32 -8.35 -27.18
C ILE A 119 11.41 -8.16 -28.40
N ILE A 120 11.64 -7.13 -29.22
CA ILE A 120 10.85 -6.89 -30.43
C ILE A 120 10.94 -8.09 -31.38
N LYS A 121 12.14 -8.66 -31.58
CA LYS A 121 12.32 -9.86 -32.43
C LYS A 121 11.50 -11.05 -31.94
N GLN A 122 11.45 -11.28 -30.63
CA GLN A 122 10.61 -12.33 -30.03
C GLN A 122 9.11 -12.06 -30.25
N ILE A 123 8.67 -10.82 -30.06
CA ILE A 123 7.27 -10.45 -30.27
C ILE A 123 6.87 -10.51 -31.76
N VAL A 124 7.77 -10.17 -32.69
CA VAL A 124 7.56 -10.41 -34.13
C VAL A 124 7.39 -11.90 -34.42
N ALA A 125 8.22 -12.75 -33.83
CA ALA A 125 8.09 -14.21 -34.00
C ALA A 125 6.75 -14.72 -33.42
N LYS A 126 6.34 -14.25 -32.24
CA LYS A 126 5.04 -14.55 -31.63
C LYS A 126 3.89 -14.13 -32.55
N LEU A 127 3.89 -12.87 -33.01
CA LEU A 127 2.82 -12.31 -33.84
C LEU A 127 2.65 -13.05 -35.17
N LYS A 128 3.71 -13.62 -35.74
CA LYS A 128 3.60 -14.48 -36.93
C LYS A 128 2.82 -15.77 -36.67
N GLY A 129 2.89 -16.29 -35.44
CA GLY A 129 2.14 -17.48 -35.00
C GLY A 129 0.76 -17.17 -34.41
N ASN A 130 0.45 -15.90 -34.14
CA ASN A 130 -0.87 -15.51 -33.61
C ASN A 130 -1.98 -15.79 -34.63
N GLN A 131 -3.02 -16.45 -34.13
CA GLN A 131 -4.28 -16.63 -34.85
C GLN A 131 -5.22 -15.45 -34.56
N GLU A 132 -6.08 -15.14 -35.52
CA GLU A 132 -7.16 -14.18 -35.32
C GLU A 132 -8.22 -14.79 -34.41
N LEU A 133 -8.48 -14.14 -33.28
CA LEU A 133 -9.51 -14.58 -32.34
C LEU A 133 -10.65 -13.57 -32.31
N ILE A 134 -11.84 -14.05 -31.95
CA ILE A 134 -13.02 -13.23 -31.75
C ILE A 134 -13.26 -13.15 -30.24
N PRO A 135 -13.35 -11.94 -29.65
CA PRO A 135 -13.66 -11.81 -28.22
C PRO A 135 -14.98 -12.50 -27.90
N ALA A 136 -14.95 -13.44 -26.96
CA ALA A 136 -16.16 -14.10 -26.49
C ALA A 136 -17.08 -13.09 -25.78
N LYS A 137 -18.37 -13.13 -26.11
CA LYS A 137 -19.41 -12.32 -25.47
C LYS A 137 -20.20 -13.21 -24.52
N PHE A 138 -20.32 -12.77 -23.27
CA PHE A 138 -21.09 -13.47 -22.25
C PHE A 138 -22.21 -12.57 -21.74
N PRO A 139 -23.40 -13.12 -21.42
CA PRO A 139 -24.43 -12.36 -20.72
C PRO A 139 -23.91 -11.92 -19.35
N ILE A 140 -24.38 -10.79 -18.85
CA ILE A 140 -24.00 -10.25 -17.54
C ILE A 140 -25.22 -10.31 -16.63
N ASN A 141 -25.06 -10.92 -15.46
CA ASN A 141 -26.05 -10.82 -14.39
C ASN A 141 -26.02 -9.41 -13.82
N ARG A 142 -27.14 -8.70 -13.91
CA ARG A 142 -27.30 -7.31 -13.46
C ARG A 142 -27.56 -7.21 -11.95
N LYS A 143 -26.71 -7.88 -11.17
CA LYS A 143 -26.72 -7.84 -9.70
C LYS A 143 -25.32 -7.54 -9.20
N ALA A 144 -25.22 -6.81 -8.10
CA ALA A 144 -23.96 -6.53 -7.44
C ALA A 144 -23.87 -7.23 -6.09
N MET A 145 -22.66 -7.52 -5.65
CA MET A 145 -22.38 -7.93 -4.28
C MET A 145 -21.32 -7.01 -3.71
N VAL A 146 -21.58 -6.48 -2.52
CA VAL A 146 -20.67 -5.63 -1.77
C VAL A 146 -20.24 -6.39 -0.52
N ILE A 147 -18.93 -6.50 -0.30
CA ILE A 147 -18.35 -7.23 0.83
C ILE A 147 -17.80 -6.21 1.82
N GLY A 148 -18.35 -6.22 3.04
CA GLY A 148 -18.07 -5.28 4.11
C GLY A 148 -19.02 -4.08 4.08
N ALA A 149 -19.72 -3.85 5.19
CA ALA A 149 -20.69 -2.77 5.36
C ALA A 149 -20.15 -1.65 6.27
N GLY A 150 -18.92 -1.20 6.00
CA GLY A 150 -18.44 0.10 6.48
C GLY A 150 -18.97 1.25 5.61
N ILE A 151 -18.50 2.47 5.85
CA ILE A 151 -18.94 3.66 5.09
C ILE A 151 -18.82 3.51 3.57
N THR A 152 -17.73 2.91 3.09
CA THR A 152 -17.50 2.68 1.65
C THR A 152 -18.47 1.66 1.07
N GLY A 153 -18.68 0.54 1.76
CA GLY A 153 -19.58 -0.52 1.30
C GLY A 153 -21.04 -0.10 1.34
N ILE A 154 -21.45 0.63 2.39
CA ILE A 154 -22.79 1.21 2.49
C ILE A 154 -23.05 2.19 1.36
N GLN A 155 -22.13 3.13 1.11
CA GLN A 155 -22.29 4.09 0.01
C GLN A 155 -22.34 3.39 -1.36
N THR A 156 -21.44 2.42 -1.58
CA THR A 156 -21.42 1.64 -2.83
C THR A 156 -22.73 0.90 -3.04
N ALA A 157 -23.30 0.30 -1.98
CA ALA A 157 -24.56 -0.41 -2.06
C ALA A 157 -25.72 0.53 -2.38
N LEU A 158 -25.80 1.68 -1.71
CA LEU A 158 -26.83 2.71 -1.95
C LEU A 158 -26.76 3.21 -3.40
N ASP A 159 -25.58 3.64 -3.88
CA ASP A 159 -25.44 4.21 -5.23
C ASP A 159 -25.84 3.22 -6.33
N ILE A 160 -25.48 1.94 -6.18
CA ILE A 160 -25.86 0.89 -7.14
C ILE A 160 -27.36 0.61 -7.08
N ALA A 161 -27.93 0.60 -5.87
CA ALA A 161 -29.33 0.29 -5.63
C ALA A 161 -30.27 1.41 -6.09
N ASP A 162 -29.88 2.67 -5.88
CA ASP A 162 -30.54 3.88 -6.41
C ASP A 162 -30.46 3.93 -7.95
N GLY A 163 -29.39 3.35 -8.53
CA GLY A 163 -29.27 3.09 -9.96
C GLY A 163 -30.23 2.02 -10.50
N GLY A 164 -31.04 1.40 -9.64
CA GLY A 164 -32.06 0.41 -10.00
C GLY A 164 -31.55 -1.03 -10.11
N TYR A 165 -30.37 -1.34 -9.55
CA TYR A 165 -29.80 -2.69 -9.57
C TYR A 165 -29.92 -3.38 -8.22
N GLU A 166 -30.14 -4.70 -8.23
CA GLU A 166 -30.13 -5.50 -7.00
C GLU A 166 -28.72 -5.61 -6.41
N VAL A 167 -28.60 -5.40 -5.10
CA VAL A 167 -27.33 -5.46 -4.36
C VAL A 167 -27.43 -6.42 -3.19
N TYR A 168 -26.46 -7.33 -3.04
CA TYR A 168 -26.26 -8.12 -1.83
C TYR A 168 -25.13 -7.50 -1.00
N LEU A 169 -25.43 -6.98 0.18
CA LEU A 169 -24.44 -6.37 1.07
C LEU A 169 -24.11 -7.35 2.21
N VAL A 170 -22.90 -7.91 2.19
CA VAL A 170 -22.46 -8.93 3.15
C VAL A 170 -21.57 -8.30 4.22
N GLU A 171 -21.94 -8.44 5.49
CA GLU A 171 -21.17 -7.92 6.63
C GLU A 171 -20.81 -9.04 7.61
N LYS A 172 -19.52 -9.13 7.96
CA LYS A 172 -18.99 -10.16 8.86
C LYS A 172 -19.55 -10.01 10.28
N ASN A 173 -19.71 -8.79 10.77
CA ASN A 173 -20.14 -8.51 12.13
C ASN A 173 -21.67 -8.47 12.25
N SER A 174 -22.16 -8.48 13.49
CA SER A 174 -23.59 -8.46 13.79
C SER A 174 -24.28 -7.15 13.39
N SER A 175 -23.50 -6.06 13.25
CA SER A 175 -23.94 -4.74 12.82
C SER A 175 -23.10 -4.22 11.66
N ILE A 176 -23.73 -3.41 10.82
CA ILE A 176 -23.07 -2.58 9.82
C ILE A 176 -22.56 -1.28 10.48
N GLY A 177 -21.78 -0.46 9.76
CA GLY A 177 -21.17 0.77 10.29
C GLY A 177 -19.64 0.79 10.20
N GLY A 178 -19.02 -0.40 10.31
CA GLY A 178 -17.57 -0.56 10.29
C GLY A 178 -16.87 0.21 11.41
N LYS A 179 -15.65 0.71 11.15
CA LYS A 179 -14.88 1.49 12.13
C LYS A 179 -15.45 2.88 12.38
N MET A 180 -16.15 3.47 11.40
CA MET A 180 -16.60 4.86 11.47
C MET A 180 -17.53 5.09 12.66
N VAL A 181 -18.45 4.16 12.95
CA VAL A 181 -19.39 4.26 14.10
C VAL A 181 -18.72 4.14 15.47
N GLN A 182 -17.46 3.70 15.51
CA GLN A 182 -16.66 3.57 16.73
C GLN A 182 -15.81 4.83 17.00
N LEU A 183 -15.69 5.73 16.02
CA LEU A 183 -14.96 6.97 16.20
C LEU A 183 -15.75 7.94 17.10
N SER A 184 -15.02 8.81 17.80
CA SER A 184 -15.64 9.92 18.54
C SER A 184 -16.06 11.05 17.60
N GLU A 185 -15.18 11.43 16.66
CA GLU A 185 -15.34 12.57 15.75
C GLU A 185 -14.71 12.27 14.39
N THR A 186 -15.20 12.94 13.33
CA THR A 186 -14.59 12.88 11.99
C THR A 186 -13.95 14.20 11.59
N PHE A 187 -12.64 14.21 11.39
CA PHE A 187 -11.93 15.35 10.79
C PHE A 187 -12.33 15.51 9.30
N PRO A 188 -12.28 16.73 8.74
CA PRO A 188 -11.85 17.99 9.35
C PRO A 188 -12.97 18.76 10.08
N THR A 189 -14.24 18.35 9.94
CA THR A 189 -15.38 19.08 10.50
C THR A 189 -15.62 18.81 11.98
N LEU A 190 -15.02 17.75 12.53
CA LEU A 190 -15.22 17.26 13.89
C LEU A 190 -16.68 16.87 14.18
N ASP A 191 -17.40 16.47 13.14
CA ASP A 191 -18.77 15.98 13.28
C ASP A 191 -18.83 14.63 14.00
N CYS A 192 -19.95 14.39 14.67
CA CYS A 192 -20.28 13.07 15.21
C CYS A 192 -20.41 12.05 14.07
N PRO A 193 -19.61 10.96 14.05
CA PRO A 193 -19.64 9.97 12.98
C PRO A 193 -20.99 9.26 12.88
N GLN A 194 -21.66 9.04 14.01
CA GLN A 194 -22.98 8.42 14.03
C GLN A 194 -24.05 9.30 13.39
N CYS A 195 -23.95 10.63 13.46
CA CYS A 195 -24.87 11.54 12.79
C CYS A 195 -24.81 11.41 11.27
N ILE A 196 -23.64 11.07 10.72
CA ILE A 196 -23.44 10.85 9.28
C ILE A 196 -23.80 9.42 8.89
N MET A 197 -23.41 8.46 9.73
CA MET A 197 -23.45 7.04 9.37
C MET A 197 -24.81 6.39 9.65
N THR A 198 -25.45 6.72 10.76
CA THR A 198 -26.72 6.09 11.19
C THR A 198 -27.85 6.29 10.16
N PRO A 199 -28.04 7.48 9.55
CA PRO A 199 -29.02 7.64 8.48
C PRO A 199 -28.75 6.67 7.31
N LYS A 200 -27.50 6.56 6.86
CA LYS A 200 -27.11 5.66 5.76
C LYS A 200 -27.28 4.18 6.11
N MET A 201 -27.01 3.81 7.36
CA MET A 201 -27.26 2.46 7.86
C MET A 201 -28.75 2.13 7.81
N ASN A 202 -29.61 3.08 8.19
CA ASN A 202 -31.05 2.93 8.10
C ASN A 202 -31.53 2.86 6.65
N ASP A 203 -31.02 3.72 5.78
CA ASP A 203 -31.36 3.72 4.34
C ASP A 203 -31.04 2.35 3.72
N VAL A 204 -29.85 1.81 3.99
CA VAL A 204 -29.45 0.46 3.53
C VAL A 204 -30.38 -0.63 4.06
N ALA A 205 -30.77 -0.56 5.33
CA ALA A 205 -31.64 -1.56 5.95
C ALA A 205 -33.06 -1.56 5.37
N GLN A 206 -33.53 -0.42 4.87
CA GLN A 206 -34.88 -0.25 4.34
C GLN A 206 -34.95 -0.24 2.80
N HIS A 207 -33.81 -0.18 2.11
CA HIS A 207 -33.78 -0.02 0.66
C HIS A 207 -34.31 -1.28 -0.07
N PRO A 208 -35.30 -1.16 -0.98
CA PRO A 208 -35.97 -2.32 -1.59
C PRO A 208 -35.05 -3.18 -2.47
N ASN A 209 -34.01 -2.57 -3.06
CA ASN A 209 -33.04 -3.27 -3.91
C ASN A 209 -31.79 -3.76 -3.15
N ILE A 210 -31.70 -3.59 -1.82
CA ILE A 210 -30.55 -4.04 -1.04
C ILE A 210 -30.93 -5.23 -0.16
N HIS A 211 -30.23 -6.34 -0.35
CA HIS A 211 -30.30 -7.52 0.50
C HIS A 211 -29.15 -7.50 1.50
N LEU A 212 -29.43 -6.99 2.70
CA LEU A 212 -28.46 -6.93 3.79
C LEU A 212 -28.29 -8.31 4.45
N LEU A 213 -27.07 -8.83 4.39
CA LEU A 213 -26.64 -10.09 5.01
C LEU A 213 -25.60 -9.77 6.09
N SER A 214 -26.09 -9.28 7.23
CA SER A 214 -25.26 -9.08 8.42
C SER A 214 -24.94 -10.40 9.11
N TYR A 215 -23.87 -10.40 9.93
CA TYR A 215 -23.31 -11.58 10.58
C TYR A 215 -23.05 -12.74 9.61
N SER A 216 -22.61 -12.42 8.41
CA SER A 216 -22.42 -13.36 7.31
C SER A 216 -21.02 -13.20 6.69
N GLU A 217 -20.45 -14.31 6.23
CA GLU A 217 -19.12 -14.31 5.62
C GLU A 217 -19.11 -15.11 4.31
N ILE A 218 -18.19 -14.77 3.42
CA ILE A 218 -18.00 -15.49 2.17
C ILE A 218 -17.25 -16.79 2.47
N GLU A 219 -17.84 -17.92 2.09
CA GLU A 219 -17.22 -19.24 2.24
C GLU A 219 -16.52 -19.67 0.95
N GLU A 220 -17.13 -19.39 -0.20
CA GLU A 220 -16.60 -19.78 -1.51
C GLU A 220 -16.93 -18.73 -2.57
N PHE A 221 -15.99 -18.49 -3.49
CA PHE A 221 -16.13 -17.55 -4.60
C PHE A 221 -15.62 -18.20 -5.89
N SER A 222 -16.45 -18.27 -6.92
CA SER A 222 -16.10 -18.82 -8.23
C SER A 222 -16.77 -18.05 -9.38
N GLY A 223 -16.34 -18.30 -10.61
CA GLY A 223 -16.88 -17.68 -11.81
C GLY A 223 -15.98 -16.58 -12.39
N TYR A 224 -16.57 -15.67 -13.17
CA TYR A 224 -15.86 -14.62 -13.89
C TYR A 224 -16.72 -13.35 -13.96
N VAL A 225 -16.15 -12.25 -14.47
CA VAL A 225 -16.81 -10.94 -14.54
C VAL A 225 -18.22 -11.06 -15.14
N GLY A 226 -19.22 -10.65 -14.36
CA GLY A 226 -20.65 -10.70 -14.72
C GLY A 226 -21.37 -12.01 -14.39
N ASN A 227 -20.64 -13.09 -14.08
CA ASN A 227 -21.20 -14.42 -13.79
C ASN A 227 -20.45 -15.06 -12.61
N PHE A 228 -20.55 -14.42 -11.44
CA PHE A 228 -19.99 -14.96 -10.20
C PHE A 228 -21.01 -15.86 -9.50
N LYS A 229 -20.51 -16.94 -8.90
CA LYS A 229 -21.25 -17.79 -7.98
C LYS A 229 -20.57 -17.74 -6.62
N VAL A 230 -21.30 -17.29 -5.62
CA VAL A 230 -20.77 -17.01 -4.29
C VAL A 230 -21.58 -17.79 -3.26
N LYS A 231 -20.89 -18.49 -2.37
CA LYS A 231 -21.49 -19.20 -1.24
C LYS A 231 -21.29 -18.36 0.02
N ILE A 232 -22.38 -18.03 0.70
CA ILE A 232 -22.38 -17.18 1.89
C ILE A 232 -22.79 -18.01 3.09
N LYS A 233 -22.00 -17.95 4.16
CA LYS A 233 -22.30 -18.56 5.45
C LYS A 233 -22.93 -17.50 6.35
N LYS A 234 -24.24 -17.58 6.56
CA LYS A 234 -24.93 -16.79 7.59
C LYS A 234 -24.69 -17.45 8.94
N LYS A 235 -23.99 -16.77 9.85
CA LYS A 235 -23.67 -17.33 11.17
C LYS A 235 -24.94 -17.33 12.03
N ALA A 236 -25.07 -18.35 12.89
CA ALA A 236 -26.21 -18.45 13.79
C ALA A 236 -26.13 -17.36 14.87
N ARG A 237 -27.11 -16.46 14.91
CA ARG A 237 -27.25 -15.45 15.97
C ARG A 237 -27.80 -16.03 17.27
N SER A 238 -28.30 -17.26 17.23
CA SER A 238 -29.03 -17.91 18.34
C SER A 238 -30.22 -17.09 18.85
N VAL A 239 -30.77 -16.22 17.99
CA VAL A 239 -31.95 -15.38 18.22
C VAL A 239 -32.77 -15.40 16.94
N ASP A 240 -34.09 -15.52 17.07
CA ASP A 240 -35.04 -15.41 15.97
C ASP A 240 -35.16 -13.92 15.56
N GLU A 241 -34.59 -13.57 14.40
CA GLU A 241 -34.53 -12.18 13.91
C GLU A 241 -35.91 -11.58 13.64
N GLU A 242 -36.92 -12.39 13.28
CA GLU A 242 -38.28 -11.90 13.01
C GLU A 242 -39.03 -11.55 14.30
N LYS A 243 -38.67 -12.18 15.42
CA LYS A 243 -39.30 -11.94 16.74
C LYS A 243 -38.50 -10.99 17.62
N CYS A 244 -37.24 -10.73 17.29
CA CYS A 244 -36.37 -9.87 18.07
C CYS A 244 -36.81 -8.41 17.96
N THR A 245 -37.15 -7.79 19.09
CA THR A 245 -37.54 -6.37 19.14
C THR A 245 -36.36 -5.43 19.40
N GLY A 246 -35.18 -5.97 19.74
CA GLY A 246 -34.00 -5.17 20.08
C GLY A 246 -34.11 -4.43 21.43
N CYS A 247 -35.04 -4.80 22.32
CA CYS A 247 -35.27 -4.10 23.59
C CYS A 247 -34.09 -4.12 24.57
N GLY A 248 -33.18 -5.10 24.46
CA GLY A 248 -32.00 -5.23 25.34
C GLY A 248 -32.26 -5.90 26.69
N ASP A 249 -33.49 -6.31 27.00
CA ASP A 249 -33.82 -6.95 28.28
C ASP A 249 -33.03 -8.25 28.51
N CYS A 250 -32.78 -9.00 27.44
CA CYS A 250 -31.96 -10.21 27.50
C CYS A 250 -30.52 -9.92 27.95
N TRP A 251 -29.94 -8.79 27.51
CA TRP A 251 -28.62 -8.35 27.94
C TRP A 251 -28.61 -7.93 29.40
N ASN A 252 -29.63 -7.18 29.83
CA ASN A 252 -29.76 -6.73 31.22
C ASN A 252 -29.93 -7.89 32.21
N ASN A 253 -30.56 -8.98 31.79
CA ASN A 253 -30.76 -10.18 32.61
C ASN A 253 -29.71 -11.27 32.38
N CYS A 254 -28.69 -11.02 31.53
CA CYS A 254 -27.69 -12.00 31.20
C CYS A 254 -26.74 -12.25 32.39
N LEU A 255 -26.77 -13.46 32.95
CA LEU A 255 -25.96 -13.87 34.09
C LEU A 255 -24.44 -13.89 33.81
N VAL A 256 -24.06 -13.86 32.53
CA VAL A 256 -22.65 -13.84 32.10
C VAL A 256 -22.21 -12.49 31.54
N ARG A 257 -23.04 -11.44 31.57
CA ARG A 257 -22.71 -10.11 31.00
C ARG A 257 -21.46 -9.47 31.60
N ASN A 258 -21.17 -9.77 32.87
CA ASN A 258 -20.03 -9.27 33.62
C ASN A 258 -18.98 -10.36 33.84
N ARG A 259 -19.05 -11.49 33.14
CA ARG A 259 -17.90 -12.39 33.11
C ARG A 259 -16.88 -11.74 32.19
N PRO A 260 -15.72 -11.28 32.69
CA PRO A 260 -14.63 -10.97 31.78
C PRO A 260 -14.39 -12.22 30.93
N GLU A 261 -14.23 -12.06 29.62
CA GLU A 261 -13.62 -13.12 28.82
C GLU A 261 -12.19 -13.28 29.35
N ILE A 262 -12.02 -14.22 30.29
CA ILE A 262 -10.71 -14.62 30.76
C ILE A 262 -10.11 -15.39 29.59
N HIS A 263 -9.44 -14.68 28.70
CA HIS A 263 -8.42 -15.32 27.88
C HIS A 263 -7.36 -15.82 28.86
N GLU A 264 -7.18 -17.14 28.94
CA GLU A 264 -6.01 -17.71 29.61
C GLU A 264 -4.78 -17.17 28.88
N VAL A 265 -4.21 -16.09 29.40
CA VAL A 265 -2.88 -15.66 29.03
C VAL A 265 -1.96 -16.71 29.64
N PRO A 266 -1.16 -17.44 28.85
CA PRO A 266 -0.16 -18.32 29.44
C PRO A 266 0.68 -17.49 30.40
N SER A 267 0.73 -17.91 31.67
CA SER A 267 1.63 -17.34 32.67
C SER A 267 3.05 -17.57 32.17
N ILE A 268 3.58 -16.56 31.49
CA ILE A 268 4.99 -16.46 31.21
C ILE A 268 5.49 -15.61 32.36
N ALA A 269 5.77 -16.24 33.51
CA ALA A 269 6.57 -15.57 34.54
C ALA A 269 7.86 -15.12 33.85
N PRO A 270 8.07 -13.81 33.65
CA PRO A 270 9.18 -13.36 32.85
C PRO A 270 10.46 -13.53 33.67
N MET A 271 11.51 -14.05 33.04
CA MET A 271 12.87 -14.00 33.57
C MET A 271 13.35 -12.54 33.51
N ILE A 272 12.76 -11.65 34.31
CA ILE A 272 13.15 -10.24 34.40
C ILE A 272 14.42 -10.16 35.24
N GLU A 273 15.42 -9.45 34.74
CA GLU A 273 16.61 -9.13 35.53
C GLU A 273 16.22 -8.28 36.75
N LYS A 274 16.79 -8.59 37.93
CA LYS A 274 16.43 -7.95 39.21
C LYS A 274 16.52 -6.41 39.16
N GLU A 275 17.45 -5.87 38.38
CA GLU A 275 17.63 -4.41 38.23
C GLU A 275 16.48 -3.76 37.45
N MET A 276 15.98 -4.43 36.40
CA MET A 276 14.83 -3.95 35.64
C MET A 276 13.56 -4.01 36.48
N LEU A 277 13.39 -5.07 37.28
CA LEU A 277 12.21 -5.23 38.15
C LEU A 277 12.13 -4.12 39.22
N ALA A 278 13.26 -3.79 39.85
CA ALA A 278 13.33 -2.71 40.83
C ALA A 278 12.95 -1.34 40.25
N LYS A 279 13.39 -1.04 39.02
CA LYS A 279 13.03 0.20 38.31
C LYS A 279 11.56 0.24 37.91
N LEU A 280 11.00 -0.89 37.49
CA LEU A 280 9.58 -0.98 37.16
C LEU A 280 8.70 -0.80 38.40
N ASP A 281 9.09 -1.38 39.54
CA ASP A 281 8.40 -1.16 40.82
C ASP A 281 8.45 0.32 41.23
N GLU A 282 9.62 0.97 41.13
CA GLU A 282 9.76 2.41 41.41
C GLU A 282 8.84 3.27 40.50
N ILE A 283 8.73 2.93 39.21
CA ILE A 283 7.83 3.63 38.28
C ILE A 283 6.37 3.43 38.70
N LEU A 284 5.97 2.19 39.02
CA LEU A 284 4.60 1.84 39.37
C LEU A 284 4.14 2.46 40.69
N ASP A 285 5.02 2.51 41.70
CA ASP A 285 4.73 3.11 43.01
C ASP A 285 4.32 4.59 42.90
N ARG A 286 4.78 5.31 41.88
CA ARG A 286 4.40 6.72 41.63
C ARG A 286 2.95 6.91 41.22
N TYR A 287 2.28 5.84 40.77
CA TYR A 287 0.92 5.89 40.23
C TYR A 287 -0.08 5.00 41.00
N GLU A 288 0.31 4.49 42.17
CA GLU A 288 -0.53 3.62 42.99
C GLU A 288 -1.86 4.30 43.35
N GLY A 289 -2.98 3.62 43.11
CA GLY A 289 -4.34 4.10 43.44
C GLY A 289 -4.98 5.07 42.43
N GLN A 290 -4.37 5.33 41.27
CA GLN A 290 -4.92 6.18 40.22
C GLN A 290 -5.48 5.34 39.05
N THR A 291 -6.52 5.83 38.38
CA THR A 291 -7.13 5.18 37.20
C THR A 291 -6.72 5.91 35.91
N GLY A 292 -6.52 5.18 34.81
CA GLY A 292 -6.16 5.78 33.52
C GLY A 292 -4.68 6.21 33.39
N VAL A 293 -3.78 5.58 34.14
CA VAL A 293 -2.34 5.93 34.23
C VAL A 293 -1.45 5.14 33.26
N GLU A 294 -2.04 4.39 32.33
CA GLU A 294 -1.29 3.52 31.41
C GLU A 294 -0.33 4.32 30.51
N ILE A 295 -0.76 5.48 30.00
CA ILE A 295 0.08 6.33 29.15
C ILE A 295 1.27 6.92 29.94
N PRO A 296 1.09 7.57 31.10
CA PRO A 296 2.20 8.03 31.94
C PRO A 296 3.20 6.94 32.32
N ILE A 297 2.72 5.75 32.68
CA ILE A 297 3.58 4.61 33.03
C ILE A 297 4.43 4.18 31.82
N LEU A 298 3.81 4.07 30.63
CA LEU A 298 4.54 3.75 29.41
C LEU A 298 5.52 4.86 29.00
N GLN A 299 5.23 6.13 29.29
CA GLN A 299 6.17 7.24 29.09
C GLN A 299 7.40 7.09 29.98
N ASP A 300 7.20 6.81 31.26
CA ASP A 300 8.32 6.64 32.20
C ASP A 300 9.18 5.42 31.87
N ILE A 301 8.56 4.31 31.47
CA ILE A 301 9.29 3.11 31.00
C ILE A 301 10.08 3.44 29.74
N ASN A 302 9.48 4.16 28.79
CA ASN A 302 10.16 4.55 27.56
C ASN A 302 11.29 5.55 27.81
N ILE A 303 11.19 6.43 28.81
CA ILE A 303 12.28 7.32 29.23
C ILE A 303 13.43 6.51 29.84
N GLU A 304 13.10 5.56 30.71
CA GLU A 304 14.10 4.79 31.45
C GLU A 304 14.86 3.81 30.55
N PHE A 305 14.16 3.12 29.66
CA PHE A 305 14.73 2.07 28.83
C PHE A 305 14.97 2.49 27.38
N ASN A 306 14.52 3.68 26.94
CA ASN A 306 14.49 4.14 25.53
C ASN A 306 13.63 3.30 24.58
N TYR A 307 12.87 2.35 25.10
CA TYR A 307 11.85 1.59 24.39
C TYR A 307 10.89 0.97 25.42
N LEU A 308 9.94 0.18 24.95
CA LEU A 308 9.00 -0.59 25.76
C LEU A 308 9.37 -2.07 25.68
N PRO A 309 10.17 -2.61 26.63
CA PRO A 309 10.47 -4.04 26.68
C PRO A 309 9.20 -4.86 26.82
N LYS A 310 9.16 -6.01 26.13
CA LYS A 310 8.02 -6.93 26.19
C LYS A 310 7.75 -7.38 27.63
N GLU A 311 8.81 -7.67 28.36
CA GLU A 311 8.79 -8.10 29.75
C GLU A 311 8.19 -7.02 30.66
N SER A 312 8.55 -5.75 30.44
CA SER A 312 7.97 -4.61 31.15
C SER A 312 6.47 -4.46 30.88
N LEU A 313 6.02 -4.62 29.63
CA LEU A 313 4.60 -4.55 29.28
C LEU A 313 3.79 -5.68 29.92
N ILE A 314 4.33 -6.89 29.97
CA ILE A 314 3.67 -8.03 30.63
C ILE A 314 3.60 -7.77 32.14
N TYR A 315 4.69 -7.33 32.76
CA TYR A 315 4.73 -7.04 34.19
C TYR A 315 3.75 -5.93 34.61
N VAL A 316 3.71 -4.84 33.85
CA VAL A 316 2.78 -3.72 34.07
C VAL A 316 1.33 -4.17 33.87
N SER A 317 1.07 -5.02 32.88
CA SER A 317 -0.27 -5.59 32.64
C SER A 317 -0.75 -6.42 33.83
N GLU A 318 0.11 -7.25 34.42
CA GLU A 318 -0.22 -8.04 35.62
C GLU A 318 -0.49 -7.14 36.83
N LYS A 319 0.33 -6.10 37.05
CA LYS A 319 0.19 -5.18 38.19
C LYS A 319 -1.01 -4.26 38.10
N LEU A 320 -1.36 -3.79 36.89
CA LEU A 320 -2.48 -2.90 36.65
C LEU A 320 -3.80 -3.64 36.35
N GLU A 321 -3.80 -4.98 36.40
CA GLU A 321 -4.94 -5.84 36.01
C GLU A 321 -5.54 -5.44 34.64
N THR A 322 -4.70 -4.94 33.73
CA THR A 322 -5.10 -4.38 32.44
C THR A 322 -4.63 -5.31 31.33
N PRO A 323 -5.43 -5.64 30.30
CA PRO A 323 -5.00 -6.54 29.24
C PRO A 323 -3.71 -6.07 28.54
N VAL A 324 -2.73 -6.96 28.35
CA VAL A 324 -1.48 -6.68 27.61
C VAL A 324 -1.76 -6.06 26.23
N SER A 325 -2.86 -6.46 25.58
CA SER A 325 -3.32 -5.90 24.31
C SER A 325 -3.59 -4.41 24.37
N ARG A 326 -4.07 -3.89 25.51
CA ARG A 326 -4.32 -2.46 25.74
C ARG A 326 -3.01 -1.68 25.81
N LEU A 327 -1.99 -2.25 26.45
CA LEU A 327 -0.66 -1.63 26.50
C LEU A 327 0.03 -1.65 25.12
N TYR A 328 -0.11 -2.73 24.35
CA TYR A 328 0.35 -2.76 22.96
C TYR A 328 -0.45 -1.81 22.06
N GLU A 329 -1.75 -1.66 22.27
CA GLU A 329 -2.56 -0.66 21.55
C GLU A 329 -1.98 0.74 21.77
N ILE A 330 -1.72 1.13 23.03
CA ILE A 330 -1.13 2.42 23.36
C ILE A 330 0.29 2.54 22.77
N GLY A 331 1.13 1.51 22.96
CA GLY A 331 2.52 1.46 22.49
C GLY A 331 2.68 1.49 20.97
N THR A 332 1.68 1.01 20.22
CA THR A 332 1.67 1.06 18.75
C THR A 332 0.93 2.27 18.18
N PHE A 333 0.05 2.89 18.97
CA PHE A 333 -0.74 4.04 18.55
C PHE A 333 0.05 5.35 18.60
N PHE A 334 0.86 5.57 19.64
CA PHE A 334 1.65 6.79 19.79
C PHE A 334 3.06 6.64 19.22
N ASN A 335 3.43 7.50 18.27
CA ASN A 335 4.78 7.57 17.70
C ASN A 335 5.90 7.90 18.71
N ALA A 336 5.55 8.32 19.93
CA ALA A 336 6.51 8.59 21.00
C ALA A 336 7.11 7.31 21.60
N PHE A 337 6.45 6.17 21.43
CA PHE A 337 6.88 4.88 21.97
C PHE A 337 7.59 4.05 20.90
N SER A 338 8.53 3.22 21.33
CA SER A 338 9.16 2.21 20.49
C SER A 338 9.01 0.84 21.14
N LEU A 339 8.60 -0.17 20.39
CA LEU A 339 8.60 -1.57 20.84
C LEU A 339 9.94 -2.27 20.59
N GLU A 340 10.81 -1.64 19.80
CA GLU A 340 12.15 -2.12 19.50
C GLU A 340 13.19 -1.27 20.24
N PRO A 341 14.31 -1.86 20.71
CA PRO A 341 15.37 -1.13 21.38
C PRO A 341 15.87 0.06 20.54
N ARG A 342 15.80 1.26 21.11
CA ARG A 342 16.37 2.47 20.52
C ARG A 342 17.60 2.92 21.29
N GLY A 343 18.53 3.50 20.55
CA GLY A 343 19.73 4.07 21.12
C GLY A 343 19.42 5.38 21.83
N LYS A 344 20.28 5.73 22.80
CA LYS A 344 20.18 6.96 23.61
C LYS A 344 20.03 8.23 22.75
N TYR A 345 20.63 8.27 21.56
CA TYR A 345 20.53 9.39 20.63
C TYR A 345 19.97 8.96 19.27
N ILE A 346 18.78 9.45 18.93
CA ILE A 346 18.17 9.22 17.62
C ILE A 346 18.77 10.20 16.61
N ILE A 347 19.38 9.67 15.57
CA ILE A 347 19.94 10.41 14.45
C ILE A 347 18.92 10.42 13.30
N SER A 348 18.32 11.56 13.01
CA SER A 348 17.36 11.69 11.90
C SER A 348 17.98 12.47 10.74
N VAL A 349 18.10 11.83 9.57
CA VAL A 349 18.65 12.45 8.35
C VAL A 349 17.51 12.93 7.46
N CYS A 350 17.48 14.23 7.13
CA CYS A 350 16.49 14.78 6.23
C CYS A 350 16.79 14.39 4.77
N LEU A 351 15.88 13.62 4.16
CA LEU A 351 15.91 13.26 2.73
C LEU A 351 14.86 14.01 1.90
N GLY A 352 14.34 15.13 2.43
CA GLY A 352 13.47 16.04 1.70
C GLY A 352 14.17 16.66 0.49
N THR A 353 13.40 17.18 -0.46
CA THR A 353 13.88 17.63 -1.77
C THR A 353 15.13 18.52 -1.70
N ALA A 354 15.14 19.54 -0.83
CA ALA A 354 16.28 20.44 -0.68
C ALA A 354 17.54 19.74 -0.14
N CYS A 355 17.39 18.87 0.86
CA CYS A 355 18.52 18.11 1.42
C CYS A 355 19.02 17.03 0.45
N HIS A 356 18.10 16.36 -0.26
CA HIS A 356 18.43 15.36 -1.26
C HIS A 356 19.27 15.94 -2.41
N VAL A 357 18.85 17.09 -2.97
CA VAL A 357 19.60 17.79 -4.03
C VAL A 357 20.98 18.25 -3.55
N GLN A 358 21.12 18.61 -2.28
CA GLN A 358 22.38 19.00 -1.66
C GLN A 358 23.25 17.81 -1.20
N GLY A 359 22.86 16.57 -1.56
CA GLY A 359 23.69 15.38 -1.33
C GLY A 359 23.50 14.70 0.02
N ALA A 360 22.35 14.86 0.70
CA ALA A 360 22.06 14.20 1.97
C ALA A 360 22.16 12.67 1.93
N GLY A 361 21.94 12.03 0.77
CA GLY A 361 22.17 10.58 0.61
C GLY A 361 23.61 10.18 0.93
N ARG A 362 24.59 11.01 0.57
CA ARG A 362 26.01 10.76 0.87
C ARG A 362 26.35 10.98 2.35
N ILE A 363 25.52 11.73 3.07
CA ILE A 363 25.64 11.93 4.53
C ILE A 363 25.10 10.69 5.24
N LEU A 364 23.97 10.16 4.77
CA LEU A 364 23.41 8.90 5.25
C LEU A 364 24.40 7.75 5.07
N GLU A 365 24.94 7.55 3.87
CA GLU A 365 25.95 6.51 3.60
C GLU A 365 27.18 6.62 4.52
N ARG A 366 27.61 7.86 4.84
CA ARG A 366 28.73 8.08 5.75
C ARG A 366 28.38 7.79 7.20
N LEU A 367 27.15 8.09 7.63
CA LEU A 367 26.66 7.73 8.96
C LEU A 367 26.54 6.21 9.11
N GLU A 368 25.99 5.53 8.11
CA GLU A 368 25.93 4.06 8.07
C GLU A 368 27.33 3.44 8.21
N GLY A 369 28.32 3.96 7.47
CA GLY A 369 29.69 3.46 7.52
C GLY A 369 30.43 3.73 8.83
N GLU A 370 30.16 4.84 9.52
CA GLU A 370 30.82 5.19 10.80
C GLU A 370 30.18 4.49 12.01
N LEU A 371 28.88 4.21 11.93
CA LEU A 371 28.12 3.55 12.99
C LEU A 371 28.02 2.02 12.77
N ASN A 372 28.38 1.53 11.58
CA ASN A 372 28.28 0.13 11.17
C ASN A 372 26.84 -0.43 11.29
N ILE A 373 25.86 0.40 10.95
CA ILE A 373 24.42 0.08 10.96
C ILE A 373 23.74 0.65 9.70
N LYS A 374 22.54 0.17 9.38
CA LYS A 374 21.68 0.68 8.30
C LYS A 374 20.57 1.60 8.78
N GLU A 375 19.94 2.31 7.85
CA GLU A 375 18.69 3.01 8.12
C GLU A 375 17.66 2.08 8.79
N GLY A 376 17.12 2.51 9.92
CA GLY A 376 16.17 1.78 10.75
C GLY A 376 16.81 0.95 11.87
N GLU A 377 18.14 0.84 11.92
CA GLU A 377 18.84 0.03 12.90
C GLU A 377 19.40 0.88 14.06
N THR A 378 19.74 0.19 15.15
CA THR A 378 20.35 0.73 16.36
C THR A 378 21.73 0.08 16.57
N THR A 379 22.72 0.85 17.03
CA THR A 379 24.05 0.32 17.33
C THR A 379 24.01 -0.71 18.47
N GLU A 380 24.93 -1.68 18.47
CA GLU A 380 24.99 -2.75 19.49
C GLU A 380 25.16 -2.21 20.92
N ASP A 381 25.80 -1.05 21.06
CA ASP A 381 26.01 -0.35 22.34
C ASP A 381 24.79 0.50 22.77
N LEU A 382 23.67 0.43 22.04
CA LEU A 382 22.45 1.22 22.26
C LEU A 382 22.73 2.72 22.42
N THR A 383 23.78 3.24 21.77
CA THR A 383 24.10 4.67 21.84
C THR A 383 23.38 5.46 20.74
N PHE A 384 23.27 4.92 19.52
CA PHE A 384 22.67 5.62 18.39
C PHE A 384 21.63 4.76 17.65
N SER A 385 20.51 5.37 17.28
CA SER A 385 19.60 4.82 16.26
C SER A 385 19.63 5.71 15.02
N LEU A 386 19.65 5.12 13.83
CA LEU A 386 19.70 5.88 12.58
C LEU A 386 18.38 5.79 11.83
N GLU A 387 17.72 6.92 11.60
CA GLU A 387 16.48 6.99 10.84
C GLU A 387 16.53 8.09 9.77
N THR A 388 15.64 8.01 8.78
CA THR A 388 15.45 9.09 7.81
C THR A 388 14.07 9.71 7.95
N VAL A 389 14.01 11.00 7.67
CA VAL A 389 12.78 11.78 7.71
C VAL A 389 12.59 12.52 6.40
N ARG A 390 11.33 12.69 6.00
CA ARG A 390 11.00 13.37 4.74
C ARG A 390 11.23 14.87 4.82
N CYS A 391 11.01 15.51 5.98
CA CYS A 391 11.21 16.94 6.12
C CYS A 391 11.42 17.32 7.60
N LEU A 392 12.45 18.12 7.87
CA LEU A 392 12.71 18.76 9.17
C LEU A 392 12.34 20.26 9.17
N GLY A 393 11.74 20.78 8.09
CA GLY A 393 11.29 22.18 8.00
C GLY A 393 12.39 23.23 7.83
N CYS A 394 13.67 22.89 7.95
CA CYS A 394 14.79 23.85 7.91
C CYS A 394 15.52 23.89 6.55
N CYS A 395 14.81 24.07 5.43
CA CYS A 395 15.39 24.00 4.08
C CYS A 395 16.57 24.97 3.83
N GLY A 396 16.60 26.13 4.50
CA GLY A 396 17.70 27.10 4.41
C GLY A 396 19.03 26.62 5.04
N LEU A 397 18.98 25.54 5.83
CA LEU A 397 20.13 24.93 6.48
C LEU A 397 20.53 23.58 5.85
N ALA A 398 19.95 23.22 4.70
CA ALA A 398 20.25 21.95 4.03
C ALA A 398 21.74 21.78 3.71
N PRO A 399 22.29 20.55 3.80
CA PRO A 399 21.70 19.33 4.39
C PRO A 399 21.56 19.40 5.92
N VAL A 400 20.46 18.86 6.45
CA VAL A 400 20.11 18.88 7.88
C VAL A 400 20.09 17.47 8.47
N VAL A 401 20.68 17.33 9.66
CA VAL A 401 20.64 16.13 10.50
C VAL A 401 20.29 16.54 11.93
N THR A 402 19.43 15.79 12.60
CA THR A 402 19.19 15.93 14.06
C THR A 402 19.82 14.77 14.80
N ILE A 403 20.33 15.02 16.00
CA ILE A 403 20.81 13.99 16.92
C ILE A 403 20.19 14.27 18.29
N GLY A 404 19.21 13.46 18.69
CA GLY A 404 18.34 13.80 19.83
C GLY A 404 17.64 15.14 19.57
N GLU A 405 17.79 16.08 20.50
CA GLU A 405 17.21 17.44 20.39
C GLU A 405 18.09 18.41 19.58
N ASP A 406 19.33 18.06 19.27
CA ASP A 406 20.28 18.96 18.62
C ASP A 406 20.13 18.96 17.09
N LEU A 407 19.97 20.15 16.50
CA LEU A 407 19.86 20.35 15.06
C LEU A 407 21.19 20.78 14.44
N TYR A 408 21.64 20.04 13.42
CA TYR A 408 22.85 20.33 12.65
C TYR A 408 22.52 20.71 11.22
N GLY A 409 22.85 21.96 10.85
CA GLY A 409 22.71 22.49 9.49
C GLY A 409 24.03 22.53 8.70
N LYS A 410 23.93 22.59 7.37
CA LYS A 410 25.05 22.62 6.41
C LYS A 410 26.07 21.52 6.72
N VAL A 411 25.53 20.31 6.97
CA VAL A 411 26.30 19.14 7.32
C VAL A 411 27.03 18.64 6.07
N THR A 412 28.31 18.29 6.24
CA THR A 412 29.13 17.69 5.20
C THR A 412 29.74 16.39 5.73
N GLN A 413 30.15 15.49 4.84
CA GLN A 413 30.75 14.21 5.25
C GLN A 413 31.90 14.36 6.25
N ALA A 414 32.75 15.38 6.07
CA ALA A 414 33.87 15.67 6.96
C ALA A 414 33.46 16.11 8.37
N LYS A 415 32.26 16.66 8.55
CA LYS A 415 31.76 17.11 9.85
C LYS A 415 31.15 15.99 10.68
N ILE A 416 30.73 14.89 10.06
CA ILE A 416 30.00 13.78 10.72
C ILE A 416 30.82 13.19 11.86
N SER A 417 32.08 12.81 11.63
CA SER A 417 32.93 12.21 12.66
C SER A 417 33.18 13.16 13.84
N ARG A 418 33.21 14.49 13.59
CA ARG A 418 33.33 15.50 14.66
C ARG A 418 32.02 15.66 15.44
N ILE A 419 30.86 15.56 14.77
CA ILE A 419 29.55 15.66 15.39
C ILE A 419 29.31 14.44 16.30
N LEU A 420 29.53 13.21 15.79
CA LEU A 420 29.34 11.97 16.56
C LEU A 420 30.21 11.89 17.82
N LYS A 421 31.46 12.39 17.76
CA LYS A 421 32.37 12.43 18.92
C LYS A 421 31.84 13.22 20.11
N LYS A 422 30.91 14.17 19.90
CA LYS A 422 30.30 14.93 20.99
C LYS A 422 29.36 14.08 21.86
N TYR A 423 28.81 13.01 21.30
CA TYR A 423 27.81 12.15 21.94
C TYR A 423 28.40 10.83 22.44
N LYS A 424 29.54 10.38 21.88
CA LYS A 424 30.26 9.20 22.40
C LYS A 424 30.91 9.40 23.79
N ASN A 425 30.99 10.64 24.29
CA ASN A 425 31.61 10.98 25.58
C ASN A 425 30.60 11.56 26.60
N LYS A 426 29.29 11.38 26.40
CA LYS A 426 28.19 11.92 27.20
C LYS A 426 27.10 10.87 27.46
#